data_AF-H9FKL2-F1
#
_entry.id   AF-H9FKL2-F1
#
_cell.length_a   1.000
_cell.length_b   1.000
_cell.length_c   1.000
_cell.angle_alpha   90.00
_cell.angle_beta   90.00
_cell.angle_gamma   90.00
#
_symmetry.space_group_name_H-M   'P 1'
#
loop_
_entity.id
_entity.type
_entity.pdbx_description
1 polymer ?
#
loop_
_entity_poly.entity_id
_entity_poly.type
_entity_poly.pdbx_seq_one_letter_code
_entity_poly.pdbx_strand_id
1 'polypeptide(L)'
;DISLVHSMIPLGSCTMKLNSSSELAPITWKEFANIHPFVPLDQAQGYQQLFRELEKDLCELTGYDQICFQPNSGAQGEYAGLATIRAYLDQ
;
A
#
# COMPACT_ATOMS: atom_id res chain seq x y z
N ASP A 1 -8.68 22.55 12.77
CA ASP A 1 -9.42 21.36 12.28
C ASP A 1 -9.63 20.38 13.40
N ILE A 2 -10.88 19.94 13.62
CA ILE A 2 -11.13 18.80 14.50
C ILE A 2 -10.48 17.55 13.89
N SER A 3 -9.93 16.68 14.72
CA SER A 3 -9.17 15.51 14.29
C SER A 3 -9.26 14.38 15.32
N LEU A 4 -8.64 13.24 15.03
CA LEU A 4 -8.67 12.04 15.88
C LEU A 4 -8.03 12.22 17.27
N VAL A 5 -7.28 13.30 17.51
CA VAL A 5 -6.78 13.61 18.87
C VAL A 5 -7.86 14.19 19.79
N HIS A 6 -9.01 14.57 19.25
CA HIS A 6 -10.09 15.25 19.99
C HIS A 6 -11.24 14.29 20.33
N SER A 7 -11.76 13.57 19.33
CA SER A 7 -12.93 12.70 19.49
C SER A 7 -12.98 11.64 18.39
N MET A 8 -13.90 10.69 18.54
CA MET A 8 -14.28 9.81 17.43
C MET A 8 -14.82 10.64 16.24
N ILE A 9 -14.44 10.25 15.02
CA ILE A 9 -14.94 10.80 13.76
C ILE A 9 -15.60 9.65 12.97
N PRO A 10 -16.92 9.39 13.13
CA PRO A 10 -17.59 8.21 12.59
C PRO A 10 -18.05 8.40 11.14
N LEU A 11 -17.14 8.74 10.23
CA LEU A 11 -17.45 8.84 8.81
C LEU A 11 -17.61 7.44 8.21
N GLY A 12 -18.84 7.11 7.79
CA GLY A 12 -19.16 5.83 7.16
C GLY A 12 -18.27 5.57 5.93
N SER A 13 -17.86 4.31 5.75
CA SER A 13 -16.94 3.86 4.69
C SER A 13 -15.50 4.43 4.73
N CYS A 14 -15.16 5.32 5.67
CA CYS A 14 -13.82 5.94 5.73
C CYS A 14 -12.83 5.20 6.64
N THR A 15 -13.30 4.29 7.51
CA THR A 15 -12.46 3.51 8.43
C THR A 15 -11.49 4.40 9.24
N MET A 16 -12.02 5.40 9.95
CA MET A 16 -11.25 6.35 10.79
C MET A 16 -10.71 5.68 12.08
N LYS A 17 -9.79 4.72 11.90
CA LYS A 17 -9.13 3.97 12.97
C LYS A 17 -7.87 4.69 13.49
N LEU A 18 -7.19 4.08 14.46
CA LEU A 18 -5.91 4.56 14.98
C LEU A 18 -4.84 4.61 13.88
N ASN A 19 -4.02 5.65 13.89
CA ASN A 19 -2.78 5.75 13.14
C ASN A 19 -1.65 5.73 14.18
N SER A 20 -1.03 4.58 14.44
CA SER A 20 -0.11 4.42 15.58
C SER A 20 1.19 5.18 15.36
N SER A 21 1.76 5.77 16.43
CA SER A 21 3.05 6.47 16.32
C SER A 21 4.18 5.55 15.86
N SER A 22 4.16 4.28 16.28
CA SER A 22 5.18 3.30 15.86
C SER A 22 5.06 2.93 14.38
N GLU A 23 3.84 2.90 13.83
CA GLU A 23 3.60 2.63 12.39
C GLU A 23 4.01 3.83 11.52
N LEU A 24 3.84 5.06 12.03
CA LEU A 24 4.16 6.29 11.30
C LEU A 24 5.65 6.65 11.36
N ALA A 25 6.39 6.25 12.40
CA ALA A 25 7.78 6.64 12.57
C ALA A 25 8.70 6.31 11.36
N PRO A 26 8.62 5.11 10.74
CA PRO A 26 9.54 4.73 9.66
C PRO A 26 9.41 5.55 8.38
N ILE A 27 8.25 6.17 8.11
CA ILE A 27 8.01 6.86 6.82
C ILE A 27 8.94 8.06 6.59
N THR A 28 9.59 8.57 7.64
CA THR A 28 10.54 9.69 7.57
C THR A 28 12.00 9.25 7.70
N TRP A 29 12.27 7.96 7.88
CA TRP A 29 13.64 7.45 7.88
C TRP A 29 14.27 7.63 6.51
N LYS A 30 15.54 8.03 6.45
CA LYS A 30 16.26 8.31 5.19
C LYS A 30 16.30 7.09 4.28
N GLU A 31 16.33 5.88 4.85
CA GLU A 31 16.33 4.60 4.16
C GLU A 31 15.04 4.35 3.36
N PHE A 32 13.94 5.01 3.75
CA PHE A 32 12.67 5.02 3.02
C PHE A 32 12.48 6.32 2.22
N ALA A 33 12.55 7.47 2.88
CA ALA A 33 12.15 8.76 2.30
C ALA A 33 13.11 9.31 1.22
N ASN A 34 14.39 8.92 1.25
CA ASN A 34 15.44 9.55 0.43
C ASN A 34 15.99 8.62 -0.67
N ILE A 35 15.19 7.67 -1.13
CA ILE A 35 15.53 6.80 -2.26
C ILE A 35 14.79 7.28 -3.51
N HIS A 36 15.51 7.58 -4.58
CA HIS A 36 14.88 7.91 -5.86
C HIS A 36 14.19 6.66 -6.44
N PRO A 37 12.96 6.74 -6.97
CA PRO A 37 12.19 5.55 -7.39
C PRO A 37 12.83 4.73 -8.52
N PHE A 38 13.77 5.31 -9.27
CA PHE A 38 14.46 4.67 -10.40
C PHE A 38 15.94 4.36 -10.13
N VAL A 39 16.33 4.19 -8.86
CA VAL A 39 17.68 3.67 -8.56
C VAL A 39 17.86 2.24 -9.08
N PRO A 40 19.10 1.83 -9.40
CA PRO A 40 19.44 0.42 -9.53
C PRO A 40 18.92 -0.41 -8.34
N LEU A 41 18.38 -1.61 -8.63
CA LEU A 41 17.69 -2.42 -7.62
C LEU A 41 18.58 -2.85 -6.45
N ASP A 42 19.89 -2.94 -6.65
CA ASP A 42 20.85 -3.23 -5.58
C ASP A 42 20.87 -2.16 -4.48
N GLN A 43 20.47 -0.92 -4.79
CA GLN A 43 20.32 0.16 -3.82
C GLN A 43 18.99 0.12 -3.04
N ALA A 44 18.02 -0.69 -3.49
CA ALA A 44 16.66 -0.75 -2.94
C ALA A 44 16.28 -2.15 -2.42
N GLN A 45 17.25 -2.98 -2.04
CA GLN A 45 16.99 -4.34 -1.55
C GLN A 45 16.10 -4.39 -0.29
N GLY A 46 16.19 -3.37 0.58
CA GLY A 46 15.29 -3.23 1.73
C GLY A 46 13.82 -3.08 1.31
N TYR A 47 13.54 -2.25 0.31
CA TYR A 47 12.20 -2.14 -0.29
C TYR A 47 11.75 -3.43 -0.94
N GLN A 48 12.65 -4.15 -1.62
CA GLN A 48 12.33 -5.45 -2.23
C GLN A 48 11.90 -6.48 -1.18
N GLN A 49 12.55 -6.50 -0.02
CA GLN A 49 12.12 -7.35 1.09
C GLN A 49 10.76 -6.91 1.65
N LEU A 50 10.58 -5.60 1.89
CA LEU A 50 9.31 -5.04 2.36
C LEU A 50 8.13 -5.44 1.46
N PHE A 51 8.28 -5.31 0.14
CA PHE A 51 7.21 -5.67 -0.80
C PHE A 51 6.88 -7.16 -0.76
N ARG A 52 7.88 -8.04 -0.69
CA ARG A 52 7.65 -9.50 -0.62
C ARG A 52 6.95 -9.92 0.67
N GLU A 53 7.35 -9.36 1.80
CA GLU A 53 6.73 -9.68 3.09
C GLU A 53 5.28 -9.19 3.12
N LEU A 54 5.04 -7.94 2.70
CA LEU A 54 3.69 -7.38 2.66
C LEU A 54 2.80 -8.07 1.63
N GLU A 55 3.32 -8.42 0.46
CA GLU A 55 2.59 -9.22 -0.54
C GLU A 55 2.16 -10.56 0.04
N LYS A 56 3.09 -11.28 0.68
CA LYS A 56 2.80 -12.57 1.30
C LYS A 56 1.70 -12.46 2.36
N ASP A 57 1.80 -11.48 3.25
CA ASP A 57 0.81 -11.29 4.30
C ASP A 57 -0.57 -10.92 3.71
N LEU A 58 -0.62 -10.05 2.69
CA LEU A 58 -1.87 -9.68 2.03
C LEU A 58 -2.49 -10.83 1.22
N CYS A 59 -1.67 -11.65 0.56
CA CYS A 59 -2.11 -12.88 -0.09
C CYS A 59 -2.76 -13.84 0.91
N GLU A 60 -2.13 -14.08 2.06
CA GLU A 60 -2.69 -14.93 3.11
C GLU A 60 -4.03 -14.38 3.65
N LEU A 61 -4.14 -13.06 3.84
CA LEU A 61 -5.37 -12.42 4.33
C LEU A 61 -6.53 -12.45 3.32
N THR A 62 -6.24 -12.52 2.02
CA THR A 62 -7.25 -12.37 0.95
C THR A 62 -7.50 -13.64 0.14
N GLY A 63 -6.60 -14.62 0.19
CA GLY A 63 -6.65 -15.83 -0.61
C GLY A 63 -6.24 -15.64 -2.08
N TYR A 64 -5.63 -14.51 -2.45
CA TYR A 64 -5.08 -14.28 -3.79
C TYR A 64 -3.67 -14.85 -3.92
N ASP A 65 -3.27 -15.20 -5.15
CA ASP A 65 -1.94 -15.75 -5.44
C ASP A 65 -0.84 -14.68 -5.49
N GLN A 66 -1.16 -13.42 -5.86
CA GLN A 66 -0.20 -12.32 -6.02
C GLN A 66 -0.84 -10.95 -5.75
N ILE A 67 -0.01 -9.95 -5.41
CA ILE A 67 -0.43 -8.55 -5.17
C ILE A 67 0.39 -7.58 -6.03
N CYS A 68 -0.30 -6.57 -6.59
CA CYS A 68 0.35 -5.47 -7.29
C CYS A 68 0.23 -4.17 -6.47
N PHE A 69 1.38 -3.57 -6.11
CA PHE A 69 1.43 -2.30 -5.36
C PHE A 69 1.45 -1.03 -6.23
N GLN A 70 1.33 -1.16 -7.55
CA GLN A 70 1.36 -0.02 -8.47
C GLN A 70 0.15 0.93 -8.33
N PRO A 71 -1.09 0.47 -8.07
CA PRO A 71 -2.23 1.36 -7.84
C PRO A 71 -2.11 2.12 -6.50
N ASN A 72 -2.14 3.45 -6.54
CA ASN A 72 -1.93 4.31 -5.36
C ASN A 72 -3.24 4.83 -4.70
N SER A 73 -4.40 4.33 -5.13
CA SER A 73 -5.71 4.60 -4.53
C SER A 73 -6.66 3.45 -4.82
N GLY A 74 -7.75 3.33 -4.05
CA GLY A 74 -8.78 2.31 -4.29
C GLY A 74 -9.38 2.36 -5.70
N ALA A 75 -9.71 3.57 -6.18
CA ALA A 75 -10.25 3.77 -7.52
C ALA A 75 -9.26 3.36 -8.63
N GLN A 76 -7.96 3.60 -8.45
CA GLN A 76 -6.96 3.10 -9.39
C GLN A 76 -6.82 1.57 -9.33
N GLY A 77 -7.00 0.96 -8.15
CA GLY A 77 -7.04 -0.50 -7.99
C GLY A 77 -8.21 -1.13 -8.76
N GLU A 78 -9.39 -0.54 -8.69
CA GLU A 78 -10.57 -0.96 -9.46
C GLU A 78 -10.30 -0.86 -10.97
N TYR A 79 -9.76 0.26 -11.43
CA TYR A 79 -9.40 0.44 -12.84
C TYR A 79 -8.38 -0.59 -13.31
N ALA A 80 -7.30 -0.81 -12.55
CA ALA A 80 -6.28 -1.79 -12.87
C ALA A 80 -6.86 -3.22 -12.89
N GLY A 81 -7.71 -3.58 -11.92
CA GLY A 81 -8.39 -4.87 -11.88
C GLY A 81 -9.29 -5.11 -13.10
N LEU A 82 -10.10 -4.11 -13.48
CA LEU A 82 -10.95 -4.19 -14.67
C LEU A 82 -10.11 -4.27 -15.96
N ALA A 83 -9.00 -3.54 -16.04
CA ALA A 83 -8.06 -3.62 -17.16
C ALA A 83 -7.42 -5.02 -17.26
N THR A 84 -7.04 -5.63 -16.14
CA THR A 84 -6.52 -7.00 -16.09
C THR A 84 -7.55 -8.03 -16.55
N ILE A 85 -8.81 -7.91 -16.11
CA ILE A 85 -9.89 -8.79 -16.58
C ILE A 85 -10.10 -8.64 -18.10
N ARG A 86 -10.11 -7.41 -18.61
CA ARG A 86 -10.22 -7.17 -20.06
C ARG A 86 -9.06 -7.81 -20.83
N ALA A 87 -7.83 -7.61 -20.37
CA ALA A 87 -6.65 -8.21 -21.01
C ALA A 87 -6.64 -9.74 -20.94
N TYR A 88 -7.28 -10.34 -19.94
CA TYR A 88 -7.49 -11.79 -19.85
C TYR A 88 -8.55 -12.29 -20.86
N LEU A 89 -9.63 -11.52 -21.09
CA LEU A 89 -10.69 -11.86 -22.04
C LEU A 89 -10.31 -11.63 -23.51
N ASP A 90 -9.40 -10.67 -23.76
CA ASP A 90 -8.91 -10.33 -25.09
C ASP A 90 -7.77 -11.26 -25.56
N GLN A 91 -7.32 -12.20 -24.72
CA GLN A 91 -6.38 -13.29 -25.07
C GLN A 91 -7.10 -14.46 -25.75
#